data_AF-A0A9C8FWG2-F1
#
_entry.id   AF-A0A9C8FWG2-F1
#
_cell.length_a   1.000
_cell.length_b   1.000
_cell.length_c   1.000
_cell.angle_alpha   90.00
_cell.angle_beta   90.00
_cell.angle_gamma   90.00
#
_symmetry.space_group_name_H-M   'P 1'
#
loop_
_entity.id
_entity.type
_entity.pdbx_description
1 polymer ?
#
loop_
_entity_poly.entity_id
_entity_poly.type
_entity_poly.pdbx_seq_one_letter_code
_entity_poly.pdbx_strand_id
1 'polypeptide(L)'
;MYQKRIVVCLDVKEGRTTKGVKFKGNIDVGDPVEMAAEYYGQGADELVFYDITASAEKRGIMIDVVRKVAEKIFIPFSVGGGIGDLDDIRAVIGAGAEKVSLNSRAVESPEIIRAGAEVFGNQCIVLGLDAARDHDMPSGYRVYIKGGRVATDLDALEWAQRAVELGAGEVVLNSIDADGT
;
A
#
# COMPACT_ATOMS: atom_id res chain seq x y z
N MET A 1 -10.16 9.77 -22.85
CA MET A 1 -8.80 9.67 -22.31
C MET A 1 -8.90 9.79 -20.81
N TYR A 2 -8.45 8.79 -20.05
CA TYR A 2 -8.41 8.90 -18.58
C TYR A 2 -7.32 9.92 -18.19
N GLN A 3 -7.60 10.75 -17.18
CA GLN A 3 -6.63 11.71 -16.68
C GLN A 3 -5.59 11.00 -15.80
N LYS A 4 -4.37 11.53 -15.77
CA LYS A 4 -3.34 11.08 -14.83
C LYS A 4 -3.72 11.58 -13.43
N ARG A 5 -3.51 10.74 -12.41
CA ARG A 5 -3.74 11.08 -10.99
C ARG A 5 -2.43 11.50 -10.32
N ILE A 6 -2.51 12.48 -9.43
CA ILE A 6 -1.50 12.81 -8.44
C ILE A 6 -1.93 12.15 -7.12
N VAL A 7 -1.16 11.16 -6.69
CA VAL A 7 -1.42 10.39 -5.47
C VAL A 7 -0.41 10.76 -4.41
N VAL A 8 -0.88 11.12 -3.22
CA VAL A 8 0.00 11.44 -2.09
C VAL A 8 0.13 10.23 -1.17
N CYS A 9 1.37 9.83 -0.89
CA CYS A 9 1.68 8.73 0.01
C CYS A 9 2.04 9.23 1.40
N LEU A 10 1.40 8.66 2.42
CA LEU A 10 1.61 8.96 3.83
C LEU A 10 2.05 7.69 4.55
N ASP A 11 3.35 7.60 4.85
CA ASP A 11 3.88 6.51 5.66
C ASP A 11 3.55 6.77 7.13
N VAL A 12 2.74 5.90 7.73
CA VAL A 12 2.29 6.04 9.11
C VAL A 12 3.03 5.02 9.98
N LYS A 13 3.54 5.50 11.11
CA LYS A 13 4.10 4.68 12.17
C LYS A 13 3.54 5.16 13.49
N GLU A 14 2.96 4.24 14.28
CA GLU A 14 2.42 4.55 15.61
C GLU A 14 1.40 5.72 15.59
N GLY A 15 0.58 5.78 14.54
CA GLY A 15 -0.44 6.82 14.36
C GLY A 15 0.09 8.19 13.94
N ARG A 16 1.40 8.31 13.66
CA ARG A 16 2.05 9.53 13.17
C ARG A 16 2.54 9.34 11.76
N THR A 17 2.40 10.34 10.91
CA THR A 17 3.06 10.33 9.60
C THR A 17 4.56 10.47 9.83
N THR A 18 5.34 9.68 9.13
CA THR A 18 6.80 9.71 9.21
C THR A 18 7.43 9.82 7.83
N LYS A 19 8.65 10.32 7.78
CA LYS A 19 9.48 10.31 6.56
C LYS A 19 10.83 9.71 6.88
N GLY A 20 11.23 8.71 6.10
CA GLY A 20 12.57 8.10 6.14
C GLY A 20 13.27 8.24 4.80
N VAL A 21 14.51 7.76 4.75
CA VAL A 21 15.25 7.53 3.51
C VAL A 21 15.47 6.03 3.39
N LYS A 22 15.03 5.40 2.29
CA LYS A 22 15.14 3.96 2.06
C LYS A 22 14.63 3.13 3.24
N PHE A 23 13.45 3.48 3.74
CA PHE A 23 12.80 2.84 4.90
C PHE A 23 13.61 2.87 6.23
N LYS A 24 14.55 3.81 6.37
CA LYS A 24 15.39 4.02 7.58
C LYS A 24 15.33 5.48 8.05
N GLY A 25 15.60 5.68 9.35
CA GLY A 25 15.76 7.02 9.93
C GLY A 25 14.47 7.85 9.99
N ASN A 26 13.32 7.21 10.19
CA ASN A 26 12.00 7.84 10.20
C ASN A 26 11.90 8.97 11.23
N ILE A 27 11.60 10.18 10.77
CA ILE A 27 11.23 11.34 11.58
C ILE A 27 9.73 11.57 11.53
N ASP A 28 9.13 12.04 12.63
CA ASP A 28 7.73 12.47 12.68
C ASP A 28 7.55 13.73 11.81
N VAL A 29 6.57 13.70 10.91
CA VAL A 29 6.24 14.83 10.03
C VAL A 29 4.84 15.40 10.26
N GLY A 30 4.00 14.77 11.08
CA GLY A 30 2.65 15.28 11.33
C GLY A 30 1.59 14.24 11.68
N ASP A 31 0.37 14.73 11.90
CA ASP A 31 -0.81 13.90 12.05
C ASP A 31 -1.35 13.47 10.67
N PRO A 32 -1.58 12.16 10.43
CA PRO A 32 -2.02 11.69 9.12
C PRO A 32 -3.40 12.20 8.72
N VAL A 33 -4.30 12.49 9.67
CA VAL A 33 -5.65 12.98 9.39
C VAL A 33 -5.60 14.45 9.00
N GLU A 34 -4.82 15.27 9.70
CA GLU A 34 -4.63 16.69 9.35
C GLU A 34 -3.96 16.83 7.98
N MET A 35 -2.89 16.07 7.73
CA MET A 35 -2.20 16.07 6.43
C MET A 35 -3.12 15.60 5.31
N ALA A 36 -3.96 14.58 5.53
CA ALA A 36 -4.92 14.12 4.54
C ALA A 36 -5.92 15.23 4.13
N ALA A 37 -6.46 15.95 5.12
CA ALA A 37 -7.36 17.08 4.86
C ALA A 37 -6.64 18.22 4.12
N GLU A 38 -5.38 18.48 4.46
CA GLU A 38 -4.58 19.50 3.78
C GLU A 38 -4.32 19.14 2.31
N TYR A 39 -3.82 17.93 2.03
CA TYR A 39 -3.57 17.48 0.65
C TYR A 39 -4.85 17.38 -0.18
N TYR A 40 -5.97 17.00 0.44
CA TYR A 40 -7.29 17.08 -0.19
C TYR A 40 -7.63 18.53 -0.59
N GLY A 41 -7.43 19.50 0.31
CA GLY A 41 -7.61 20.93 0.02
C GLY A 41 -6.67 21.49 -1.05
N GLN A 42 -5.49 20.88 -1.23
CA GLN A 42 -4.53 21.22 -2.29
C GLN A 42 -4.86 20.58 -3.65
N GLY A 43 -5.87 19.71 -3.72
CA GLY A 43 -6.32 19.07 -4.96
C GLY A 43 -5.63 17.76 -5.30
N ALA A 44 -5.18 16.98 -4.31
CA ALA A 44 -4.77 15.59 -4.55
C ALA A 44 -5.93 14.78 -5.15
N ASP A 45 -5.62 13.87 -6.08
CA ASP A 45 -6.64 13.03 -6.72
C ASP A 45 -6.98 11.78 -5.89
N GLU A 46 -6.01 11.29 -5.12
CA GLU A 46 -6.13 10.11 -4.25
C GLU A 46 -5.03 10.15 -3.17
N LEU A 47 -5.27 9.50 -2.03
CA LEU A 47 -4.27 9.30 -0.98
C LEU A 47 -3.94 7.83 -0.80
N VAL A 48 -2.74 7.52 -0.32
CA VAL A 48 -2.39 6.17 0.15
C VAL A 48 -1.71 6.25 1.51
N PHE A 49 -2.14 5.40 2.44
CA PHE A 49 -1.59 5.29 3.78
C PHE A 49 -0.91 3.94 3.95
N TYR A 50 0.36 3.92 4.33
CA TYR A 50 1.08 2.69 4.63
C TYR A 50 1.48 2.61 6.09
N ASP A 51 0.98 1.59 6.81
CA ASP A 51 1.61 1.21 8.09
C ASP A 51 2.91 0.44 7.80
N ILE A 52 4.01 1.18 7.79
CA ILE A 52 5.34 0.65 7.45
C ILE A 52 5.91 -0.30 8.52
N THR A 53 5.27 -0.36 9.70
CA THR A 53 5.70 -1.19 10.83
C THR A 53 4.85 -2.42 11.04
N ALA A 54 3.60 -2.42 10.58
CA ALA A 54 2.64 -3.47 10.88
C ALA A 54 3.12 -4.87 10.49
N SER A 55 3.73 -5.03 9.31
CA SER A 55 4.24 -6.33 8.86
C SER A 55 5.45 -6.83 9.66
N ALA A 56 6.32 -5.92 10.10
CA ALA A 56 7.53 -6.26 10.85
C ALA A 56 7.22 -6.57 12.33
N GLU A 57 6.25 -5.86 12.90
CA GLU A 57 5.89 -5.91 14.32
C GLU A 57 4.63 -6.74 14.59
N LYS A 58 4.04 -7.34 13.54
CA LYS A 58 2.78 -8.10 13.60
C LYS A 58 1.64 -7.31 14.26
N ARG A 59 1.56 -6.02 13.96
CA ARG A 59 0.45 -5.16 14.40
C ARG A 59 -0.72 -5.24 13.43
N GLY A 60 -1.92 -5.10 13.98
CA GLY A 60 -3.15 -4.96 13.19
C GLY A 60 -3.27 -3.59 12.54
N ILE A 61 -4.36 -3.39 11.81
CA ILE A 61 -4.59 -2.21 10.98
C ILE A 61 -4.86 -0.95 11.83
N MET A 62 -4.44 0.21 11.33
CA MET A 62 -4.72 1.55 11.90
C MET A 62 -6.18 2.01 11.71
N ILE A 63 -7.16 1.19 12.10
CA ILE A 63 -8.58 1.39 11.74
C ILE A 63 -9.17 2.74 12.18
N ASP A 64 -8.71 3.27 13.31
CA ASP A 64 -9.19 4.57 13.80
C ASP A 64 -8.65 5.75 12.97
N VAL A 65 -7.46 5.62 12.37
CA VAL A 65 -6.94 6.61 11.42
C VAL A 65 -7.79 6.57 10.15
N VAL A 66 -8.09 5.37 9.64
CA VAL A 66 -8.94 5.17 8.46
C VAL A 66 -10.29 5.87 8.63
N ARG A 67 -10.97 5.63 9.76
CA ARG A 67 -12.28 6.24 10.04
C ARG A 67 -12.21 7.77 10.09
N LYS A 68 -11.20 8.32 10.78
CA LYS A 68 -11.02 9.78 10.90
C LYS A 68 -10.69 10.44 9.57
N VAL A 69 -9.93 9.78 8.70
CA VAL A 69 -9.65 10.26 7.34
C VAL A 69 -10.93 10.26 6.49
N ALA A 70 -11.71 9.18 6.54
CA ALA A 70 -12.96 9.05 5.78
C ALA A 70 -14.01 10.13 6.18
N GLU A 71 -13.96 10.66 7.40
CA GLU A 71 -14.81 11.77 7.84
C GLU A 71 -14.39 13.14 7.26
N LYS A 72 -13.18 13.25 6.68
CA LYS A 72 -12.54 14.52 6.32
C LYS A 72 -12.36 14.73 4.82
N ILE A 73 -12.25 13.66 4.04
CA ILE A 73 -11.94 13.73 2.60
C ILE A 73 -12.99 13.00 1.76
N PHE A 74 -13.17 13.44 0.52
CA PHE A 74 -14.12 12.85 -0.44
C PHE A 74 -13.44 12.38 -1.74
N ILE A 75 -12.11 12.34 -1.74
CA ILE A 75 -11.31 11.67 -2.77
C ILE A 75 -11.02 10.24 -2.33
N PRO A 76 -10.77 9.31 -3.27
CA PRO A 76 -10.42 7.95 -2.90
C PRO A 76 -9.17 7.91 -2.03
N PHE A 77 -9.10 6.92 -1.15
CA PHE A 77 -7.86 6.57 -0.49
C PHE A 77 -7.68 5.06 -0.30
N SER A 78 -6.41 4.65 -0.34
CA SER A 78 -5.99 3.27 -0.15
C SER A 78 -5.23 3.10 1.16
N VAL A 79 -5.38 1.96 1.81
CA VAL A 79 -4.69 1.64 3.07
C VAL A 79 -3.93 0.33 2.91
N GLY A 80 -2.65 0.35 3.25
CA GLY A 80 -1.79 -0.84 3.30
C GLY A 80 -1.07 -0.97 4.65
N GLY A 81 -0.58 -2.19 4.90
CA GLY A 81 0.10 -2.53 6.15
C GLY A 81 -0.84 -3.17 7.18
N GLY A 82 -0.46 -4.37 7.66
CA GLY A 82 -1.21 -5.06 8.72
C GLY A 82 -2.45 -5.83 8.26
N ILE A 83 -2.70 -5.93 6.95
CA ILE A 83 -3.83 -6.68 6.38
C ILE A 83 -3.43 -8.15 6.22
N GLY A 84 -4.02 -9.02 7.02
CA GLY A 84 -3.72 -10.44 7.11
C GLY A 84 -4.68 -11.35 6.36
N ASP A 85 -5.97 -11.00 6.35
CA ASP A 85 -7.04 -11.84 5.82
C ASP A 85 -8.22 -11.01 5.25
N LEU A 86 -9.33 -11.69 4.90
CA LEU A 86 -10.54 -11.05 4.36
C LEU A 86 -11.30 -10.21 5.39
N ASP A 87 -11.23 -10.56 6.68
CA ASP A 87 -11.93 -9.82 7.73
C ASP A 87 -11.24 -8.49 7.96
N ASP A 88 -9.91 -8.47 7.90
CA ASP A 88 -9.10 -7.26 7.85
C ASP A 88 -9.48 -6.36 6.66
N ILE A 89 -9.58 -6.91 5.44
CA ILE A 89 -10.01 -6.16 4.26
C ILE A 89 -11.42 -5.58 4.47
N ARG A 90 -12.35 -6.38 5.00
CA ARG A 90 -13.72 -5.94 5.31
C ARG A 90 -13.72 -4.79 6.31
N ALA A 91 -12.89 -4.87 7.34
CA ALA A 91 -12.78 -3.83 8.36
C ALA A 91 -12.30 -2.52 7.74
N VAL A 92 -11.24 -2.54 6.92
CA VAL A 92 -10.68 -1.35 6.26
C VAL A 92 -11.70 -0.67 5.35
N ILE A 93 -12.34 -1.45 4.47
CA ILE A 93 -13.35 -0.91 3.55
C ILE A 93 -14.56 -0.40 4.35
N GLY A 94 -15.01 -1.15 5.36
CA GLY A 94 -16.10 -0.74 6.24
C GLY A 94 -15.81 0.50 7.10
N ALA A 95 -14.53 0.83 7.32
CA ALA A 95 -14.11 2.05 8.01
C ALA A 95 -14.04 3.28 7.08
N GLY A 96 -14.19 3.09 5.76
CA GLY A 96 -14.36 4.17 4.79
C GLY A 96 -13.27 4.29 3.72
N ALA A 97 -12.25 3.42 3.73
CA ALA A 97 -11.29 3.37 2.62
C ALA A 97 -11.93 2.70 1.39
N GLU A 98 -11.68 3.22 0.19
CA GLU A 98 -12.16 2.58 -1.04
C GLU A 98 -11.33 1.36 -1.45
N LYS A 99 -10.06 1.30 -1.00
CA LYS A 99 -9.10 0.29 -1.46
C LYS A 99 -8.18 -0.20 -0.34
N VAL A 100 -7.70 -1.42 -0.52
CA VAL A 100 -6.63 -2.01 0.29
C VAL A 100 -5.39 -2.27 -0.56
N SER A 101 -4.22 -2.00 -0.01
CA SER A 101 -2.93 -2.29 -0.64
C SER A 101 -2.25 -3.49 0.04
N LEU A 102 -2.02 -4.54 -0.76
CA LEU A 102 -1.47 -5.82 -0.33
C LEU A 102 -0.07 -5.98 -0.94
N ASN A 103 0.93 -6.25 -0.08
CA ASN A 103 2.31 -6.53 -0.49
C ASN A 103 2.76 -7.87 0.12
N SER A 104 3.37 -7.85 1.31
CA SER A 104 3.94 -9.06 1.93
C SER A 104 2.94 -10.22 2.02
N ARG A 105 1.70 -9.94 2.42
CA ARG A 105 0.65 -10.96 2.52
C ARG A 105 0.27 -11.54 1.16
N ALA A 106 0.25 -10.73 0.11
CA ALA A 106 -0.04 -11.19 -1.24
C ALA A 106 1.06 -12.11 -1.77
N VAL A 107 2.33 -11.85 -1.45
CA VAL A 107 3.43 -12.76 -1.81
C VAL A 107 3.35 -14.06 -1.01
N GLU A 108 3.10 -13.99 0.30
CA GLU A 108 3.04 -15.16 1.19
C GLU A 108 1.80 -16.03 0.93
N SER A 109 0.68 -15.43 0.52
CA SER A 109 -0.57 -16.13 0.21
C SER A 109 -1.33 -15.42 -0.92
N PRO A 110 -0.97 -15.68 -2.19
CA PRO A 110 -1.52 -14.96 -3.35
C PRO A 110 -3.04 -15.01 -3.49
N GLU A 111 -3.69 -16.06 -2.98
CA GLU A 111 -5.14 -16.23 -3.04
C GLU A 111 -5.90 -15.15 -2.26
N ILE A 112 -5.26 -14.40 -1.36
CA ILE A 112 -5.89 -13.23 -0.72
C ILE A 112 -6.31 -12.17 -1.75
N ILE A 113 -5.57 -12.02 -2.86
CA ILE A 113 -5.91 -11.10 -3.94
C ILE A 113 -7.22 -11.56 -4.58
N ARG A 114 -7.30 -12.84 -4.97
CA ARG A 114 -8.50 -13.43 -5.58
C ARG A 114 -9.69 -13.34 -4.66
N ALA A 115 -9.53 -13.78 -3.42
CA ALA A 115 -10.61 -13.78 -2.45
C ALA A 115 -11.10 -12.36 -2.16
N GLY A 116 -10.20 -11.37 -2.04
CA GLY A 116 -10.56 -9.97 -1.88
C GLY A 116 -11.29 -9.42 -3.10
N ALA A 117 -10.79 -9.71 -4.29
CA ALA A 117 -11.38 -9.28 -5.55
C ALA A 117 -12.79 -9.88 -5.78
N GLU A 118 -13.01 -11.14 -5.43
CA GLU A 118 -14.31 -11.80 -5.54
C GLU A 118 -15.37 -11.20 -4.61
N VAL A 119 -14.97 -10.72 -3.43
CA VAL A 119 -15.89 -10.16 -2.41
C VAL A 119 -16.13 -8.66 -2.61
N PHE A 120 -15.07 -7.89 -2.89
CA PHE A 120 -15.11 -6.42 -2.89
C PHE A 120 -14.99 -5.82 -4.30
N GLY A 121 -14.60 -6.63 -5.29
CA GLY A 121 -14.33 -6.20 -6.66
C GLY A 121 -12.86 -5.82 -6.87
N ASN A 122 -12.35 -6.04 -8.09
CA ASN A 122 -10.94 -5.81 -8.44
C ASN A 122 -10.49 -4.37 -8.13
N GLN A 123 -11.37 -3.38 -8.31
CA GLN A 123 -11.07 -1.96 -8.07
C GLN A 123 -10.68 -1.64 -6.62
N CYS A 124 -11.05 -2.50 -5.66
CA CYS A 124 -10.72 -2.35 -4.24
C CYS A 124 -9.38 -2.98 -3.86
N ILE A 125 -8.76 -3.77 -4.76
CA ILE A 125 -7.54 -4.51 -4.48
C ILE A 125 -6.35 -3.90 -5.22
N VAL A 126 -5.41 -3.35 -4.47
CA VAL A 126 -4.16 -2.77 -4.96
C VAL A 126 -2.99 -3.69 -4.61
N LEU A 127 -2.13 -3.99 -5.57
CA LEU A 127 -0.84 -4.62 -5.30
C LEU A 127 0.17 -3.53 -4.93
N GLY A 128 0.67 -3.54 -3.69
CA GLY A 128 1.89 -2.84 -3.34
C GLY A 128 3.10 -3.67 -3.76
N LEU A 129 3.90 -3.17 -4.70
CA LEU A 129 5.02 -3.88 -5.30
C LEU A 129 6.33 -3.15 -5.02
N ASP A 130 7.07 -3.59 -4.02
CA ASP A 130 8.42 -3.09 -3.76
C ASP A 130 9.43 -3.89 -4.59
N ALA A 131 10.18 -3.21 -5.45
CA ALA A 131 11.14 -3.84 -6.35
C ALA A 131 12.50 -3.15 -6.29
N ALA A 132 13.58 -3.95 -6.34
CA ALA A 132 14.95 -3.46 -6.48
C ALA A 132 15.64 -4.14 -7.66
N ARG A 133 16.63 -3.48 -8.25
CA ARG A 133 17.41 -4.01 -9.37
C ARG A 133 18.11 -5.30 -8.98
N ASP A 134 17.91 -6.33 -9.78
CA ASP A 134 18.61 -7.60 -9.70
C ASP A 134 18.79 -8.17 -11.10
N HIS A 135 20.04 -8.31 -11.54
CA HIS A 135 20.39 -8.79 -12.87
C HIS A 135 20.15 -10.29 -13.08
N ASP A 136 19.92 -11.05 -12.00
CA ASP A 136 19.57 -12.46 -12.08
C ASP A 136 18.08 -12.66 -12.40
N MET A 137 17.26 -11.60 -12.31
CA MET A 137 15.83 -11.64 -12.64
C MET A 137 15.58 -11.35 -14.13
N PRO A 138 14.64 -12.04 -14.80
CA PRO A 138 14.28 -11.80 -16.20
C PRO A 138 13.95 -10.34 -16.53
N SER A 139 13.21 -9.64 -15.67
CA SER A 139 12.88 -8.22 -15.81
C SER A 139 14.01 -7.28 -15.37
N GLY A 140 15.04 -7.80 -14.72
CA GLY A 140 16.08 -7.04 -14.05
C GLY A 140 15.68 -6.51 -12.68
N TYR A 141 14.55 -6.94 -12.13
CA TYR A 141 14.02 -6.48 -10.83
C TYR A 141 13.45 -7.64 -10.00
N ARG A 142 13.85 -7.69 -8.73
CA ARG A 142 13.38 -8.65 -7.74
C ARG A 142 12.34 -8.03 -6.82
N VAL A 143 11.32 -8.79 -6.44
CA VAL A 143 10.31 -8.39 -5.45
C VAL A 143 10.86 -8.48 -4.02
N TYR A 144 10.56 -7.48 -3.20
CA TYR A 144 10.86 -7.44 -1.78
C TYR A 144 9.59 -7.33 -0.94
N ILE A 145 9.64 -7.92 0.26
CA ILE A 145 8.55 -7.88 1.25
C ILE A 145 9.06 -7.38 2.60
N LYS A 146 8.16 -7.24 3.57
CA LYS A 146 8.43 -6.75 4.94
C LYS A 146 9.08 -5.35 4.96
N GLY A 147 8.54 -4.46 4.12
CA GLY A 147 8.99 -3.08 3.95
C GLY A 147 10.39 -3.02 3.32
N GLY A 148 10.57 -3.72 2.20
CA GLY A 148 11.84 -3.74 1.46
C GLY A 148 13.00 -4.52 2.10
N ARG A 149 12.77 -5.26 3.20
CA ARG A 149 13.86 -5.89 3.99
C ARG A 149 14.19 -7.32 3.59
N VAL A 150 13.22 -8.04 3.01
CA VAL A 150 13.37 -9.45 2.65
C VAL A 150 13.21 -9.60 1.16
N ALA A 151 14.29 -10.01 0.49
CA ALA A 151 14.28 -10.40 -0.90
C ALA A 151 13.49 -11.70 -1.08
N THR A 152 12.71 -11.78 -2.16
CA THR A 152 11.97 -12.99 -2.56
C THR A 152 12.59 -13.61 -3.80
N ASP A 153 12.15 -14.79 -4.21
CA ASP A 153 12.59 -15.41 -5.47
C ASP A 153 11.72 -15.00 -6.67
N LEU A 154 10.87 -13.97 -6.51
CA LEU A 154 9.95 -13.53 -7.55
C LEU A 154 10.56 -12.40 -8.41
N ASP A 155 10.39 -12.55 -9.73
CA ASP A 155 10.56 -11.48 -10.70
C ASP A 155 9.41 -10.45 -10.58
N ALA A 156 9.74 -9.17 -10.62
CA ALA A 156 8.77 -8.10 -10.41
C ALA A 156 7.69 -8.03 -11.50
N LEU A 157 8.05 -8.27 -12.78
CA LEU A 157 7.10 -8.21 -13.89
C LEU A 157 6.17 -9.42 -13.88
N GLU A 158 6.74 -10.62 -13.70
CA GLU A 158 5.95 -11.86 -13.63
C GLU A 158 4.98 -11.82 -12.44
N TRP A 159 5.43 -11.32 -11.29
CA TRP A 159 4.58 -11.17 -10.12
C TRP A 159 3.45 -10.16 -10.34
N ALA A 160 3.74 -9.02 -10.96
CA ALA A 160 2.70 -8.03 -11.29
C ALA A 160 1.63 -8.62 -12.23
N GLN A 161 2.04 -9.37 -13.26
CA GLN A 161 1.12 -10.05 -14.17
C GLN A 161 0.25 -11.06 -13.42
N ARG A 162 0.87 -11.88 -12.56
CA ARG A 162 0.16 -12.87 -11.76
C ARG A 162 -0.85 -12.22 -10.80
N ALA A 163 -0.49 -11.13 -10.16
CA ALA A 163 -1.40 -10.40 -9.27
C ALA A 163 -2.63 -9.84 -10.03
N VAL A 164 -2.42 -9.33 -11.26
CA VAL A 164 -3.52 -8.88 -12.12
C VAL A 164 -4.42 -10.04 -12.54
N GLU A 165 -3.86 -11.21 -12.89
CA GLU A 165 -4.63 -12.43 -13.16
C GLU A 165 -5.47 -12.89 -11.96
N LEU A 166 -4.95 -12.66 -10.75
CA LEU A 166 -5.64 -12.96 -9.50
C LEU A 166 -6.72 -11.92 -9.14
N GLY A 167 -6.78 -10.77 -9.83
CA GLY A 167 -7.82 -9.77 -9.64
C GLY A 167 -7.37 -8.46 -9.00
N ALA A 168 -6.07 -8.19 -8.88
CA ALA A 168 -5.59 -6.85 -8.51
C ALA A 168 -6.03 -5.83 -9.58
N GLY A 169 -6.73 -4.78 -9.17
CA GLY A 169 -7.24 -3.72 -10.07
C GLY A 169 -6.22 -2.62 -10.34
N GLU A 170 -5.27 -2.40 -9.43
CA GLU A 170 -4.17 -1.45 -9.59
C GLU A 170 -2.86 -2.02 -9.04
N VAL A 171 -1.73 -1.54 -9.57
CA VAL A 171 -0.38 -1.85 -9.07
C VAL A 171 0.31 -0.56 -8.70
N VAL A 172 0.77 -0.46 -7.45
CA VAL A 172 1.63 0.60 -6.95
C VAL A 172 3.05 0.06 -6.92
N LEU A 173 3.85 0.45 -7.92
CA LEU A 173 5.24 0.02 -8.08
C LEU A 173 6.18 1.00 -7.38
N ASN A 174 6.86 0.54 -6.33
CA ASN A 174 7.87 1.29 -5.60
C ASN A 174 9.27 0.79 -6.00
N SER A 175 10.11 1.69 -6.51
CA SER A 175 11.52 1.39 -6.75
C SER A 175 12.34 1.64 -5.48
N ILE A 176 12.84 0.57 -4.86
CA ILE A 176 13.71 0.66 -3.68
C ILE A 176 15.00 1.41 -4.00
N ASP A 177 15.50 1.30 -5.22
CA ASP A 177 16.73 1.96 -5.67
C ASP A 177 16.61 3.50 -5.65
N ALA A 178 15.43 4.02 -5.95
CA ALA A 178 15.11 5.45 -6.06
C ALA A 178 14.34 6.01 -4.86
N ASP A 179 13.97 5.18 -3.88
CA ASP A 179 13.24 5.65 -2.71
C ASP A 179 14.07 6.62 -1.86
N GLY A 180 13.54 7.83 -1.66
CA GLY A 180 14.17 8.91 -0.92
C GLY A 180 15.36 9.60 -1.61
N THR A 181 15.57 9.39 -2.92
CA THR A 181 16.63 10.05 -3.72
C THR A 181 16.20 11.34 -4.40
#